data_AF-A0A972KV53-F1
#
_entry.id   AF-A0A972KV53-F1
#
_cell.length_a   1.000
_cell.length_b   1.000
_cell.length_c   1.000
_cell.angle_alpha   90.00
_cell.angle_beta   90.00
_cell.angle_gamma   90.00
#
_symmetry.space_group_name_H-M   'P 1'
#
loop_
_entity.id
_entity.type
_entity.pdbx_description
1 polymer ?
#
loop_
_entity_poly.entity_id
_entity_poly.type
_entity_poly.pdbx_seq_one_letter_code
_entity_poly.pdbx_strand_id
1 'polypeptide(L)'
;MRQVFFNTWQKYKQSQALQGVESLLIDVILLHPEYHSILENQDKYLDFDFPPEQGQGNPFLHMSLHVTIEEQLSMDNPAGIHQHFQTLQQSHDKHDALHLLLECLAEAIWKAQKYDSADLEKDYLACITEQAQK
;
A
#
# COMPACT_ATOMS: atom_id res chain seq x y z
N MET A 1 1.72 -10.99 9.65
CA MET A 1 0.96 -10.07 8.76
C MET A 1 0.21 -10.82 7.67
N ARG A 2 0.85 -11.73 6.91
CA ARG A 2 0.21 -12.53 5.84
C ARG A 2 -1.08 -13.26 6.26
N GLN A 3 -1.07 -13.90 7.43
CA GLN A 3 -2.24 -14.59 7.97
C GLN A 3 -3.48 -13.69 8.06
N VAL A 4 -3.30 -12.40 8.34
CA VAL A 4 -4.41 -11.45 8.45
C VAL A 4 -5.05 -11.22 7.08
N PHE A 5 -4.26 -11.10 6.00
CA PHE A 5 -4.80 -10.98 4.65
C PHE A 5 -5.61 -12.22 4.24
N PHE A 6 -5.11 -13.42 4.50
CA PHE A 6 -5.84 -14.66 4.24
C PHE A 6 -7.15 -14.74 5.03
N ASN A 7 -7.09 -14.43 6.33
CA ASN A 7 -8.27 -14.45 7.19
C ASN A 7 -9.31 -13.41 6.75
N THR A 8 -8.89 -12.17 6.43
CA THR A 8 -9.78 -11.12 5.92
C THR A 8 -10.45 -11.54 4.62
N TRP A 9 -9.70 -12.11 3.68
CA TRP A 9 -10.24 -12.59 2.40
C TRP A 9 -11.26 -13.72 2.62
N GLN A 10 -10.95 -14.69 3.47
CA GLN A 10 -11.88 -15.77 3.84
C GLN A 10 -13.16 -15.24 4.49
N LYS A 11 -13.05 -14.32 5.46
CA LYS A 11 -14.20 -13.67 6.10
C LYS A 11 -15.07 -12.95 5.09
N TYR A 12 -14.46 -12.16 4.19
CA TYR A 12 -15.18 -11.46 3.13
C TYR A 12 -15.94 -12.41 2.19
N LYS A 13 -15.30 -13.48 1.73
CA LYS A 13 -15.92 -14.49 0.86
C LYS A 13 -17.09 -15.22 1.52
N GLN A 14 -17.07 -15.31 2.85
CA GLN A 14 -18.12 -15.94 3.65
C GLN A 14 -19.15 -14.93 4.18
N SER A 15 -19.09 -13.66 3.74
CA SER A 15 -19.95 -12.57 4.21
C SER A 15 -19.95 -12.42 5.72
N GLN A 16 -18.82 -12.72 6.38
CA GLN A 16 -18.64 -12.52 7.82
C GLN A 16 -18.31 -11.05 8.12
N ALA A 17 -18.65 -10.61 9.33
CA ALA A 17 -18.34 -9.26 9.77
C ALA A 17 -16.81 -9.06 9.86
N LEU A 18 -16.34 -7.98 9.21
CA LEU A 18 -14.96 -7.51 9.30
C LEU A 18 -14.81 -6.54 10.47
N GLN A 19 -13.67 -6.58 11.15
CA GLN A 19 -13.42 -5.77 12.35
C GLN A 19 -12.08 -5.03 12.28
N GLY A 20 -12.07 -3.79 12.75
CA GLY A 20 -10.85 -2.98 12.84
C GLY A 20 -10.15 -2.83 11.49
N VAL A 21 -8.88 -3.24 11.44
CA VAL A 21 -8.02 -3.16 10.24
C VAL A 21 -8.50 -4.06 9.09
N GLU A 22 -9.37 -5.05 9.36
CA GLU A 22 -9.90 -5.94 8.31
C GLU A 22 -10.69 -5.19 7.23
N SER A 23 -11.34 -4.07 7.59
CA SER A 23 -12.05 -3.22 6.63
C SER A 23 -11.08 -2.53 5.65
N LEU A 24 -9.98 -1.97 6.16
CA LEU A 24 -8.93 -1.37 5.31
C LEU A 24 -8.27 -2.43 4.42
N LEU A 25 -7.99 -3.60 5.00
CA LEU A 25 -7.39 -4.72 4.27
C LEU A 25 -8.27 -5.18 3.11
N ILE A 26 -9.59 -5.30 3.31
CA ILE A 26 -10.46 -5.76 2.22
C ILE A 26 -10.55 -4.73 1.09
N ASP A 27 -10.60 -3.44 1.42
CA ASP A 27 -10.64 -2.37 0.41
C ASP A 27 -9.40 -2.44 -0.49
N VAL A 28 -8.21 -2.63 0.10
CA VAL A 28 -6.96 -2.83 -0.64
C VAL A 28 -6.98 -4.14 -1.44
N ILE A 29 -7.43 -5.26 -0.85
CA ILE A 29 -7.51 -6.54 -1.57
C ILE A 29 -8.40 -6.42 -2.81
N LEU A 30 -9.51 -5.70 -2.71
CA LEU A 30 -10.45 -5.52 -3.83
C LEU A 30 -9.88 -4.64 -4.94
N LEU A 31 -8.98 -3.71 -4.62
CA LEU A 31 -8.23 -2.93 -5.61
C LEU A 31 -7.18 -3.77 -6.37
N HIS A 32 -6.74 -4.90 -5.81
CA HIS A 32 -5.71 -5.77 -6.38
C HIS A 32 -6.22 -7.18 -6.76
N PRO A 33 -7.04 -7.31 -7.83
CA PRO A 33 -7.51 -8.61 -8.30
C PRO A 33 -6.39 -9.58 -8.69
N GLU A 34 -5.22 -9.09 -9.07
CA GLU A 34 -4.04 -9.88 -9.39
C GLU A 34 -3.56 -10.77 -8.22
N TYR A 35 -3.86 -10.38 -6.98
CA TYR A 35 -3.45 -11.14 -5.78
C TYR A 35 -4.53 -12.07 -5.24
N HIS A 36 -5.75 -12.07 -5.81
CA HIS A 36 -6.83 -12.94 -5.31
C HIS A 36 -6.46 -14.42 -5.38
N SER A 37 -5.81 -14.86 -6.47
CA SER A 37 -5.36 -16.25 -6.62
C SER A 37 -4.31 -16.67 -5.56
N ILE A 38 -3.54 -15.72 -5.06
CA ILE A 38 -2.57 -15.94 -3.98
C ILE A 38 -3.33 -16.09 -2.66
N LEU A 39 -4.29 -15.20 -2.40
CA LEU A 39 -5.13 -15.21 -1.19
C LEU A 39 -6.08 -16.42 -1.11
N GLU A 40 -6.42 -17.02 -2.24
CA GLU A 40 -7.21 -18.26 -2.29
C GLU A 40 -6.39 -19.51 -1.92
N ASN A 41 -5.06 -19.43 -1.92
CA ASN A 41 -4.17 -20.59 -1.71
C ASN A 41 -3.21 -20.37 -0.53
N GLN A 42 -3.79 -20.27 0.67
CA GLN A 42 -3.06 -20.05 1.91
C GLN A 42 -1.95 -21.08 2.13
N ASP A 43 -2.24 -22.37 1.98
CA ASP A 43 -1.27 -23.45 2.24
C ASP A 43 0.01 -23.32 1.41
N LYS A 44 -0.10 -22.78 0.19
CA LYS A 44 1.04 -22.55 -0.70
C LYS A 44 1.81 -21.27 -0.37
N TYR A 45 1.10 -20.19 -0.07
CA TYR A 45 1.70 -18.84 -0.05
C TYR A 45 1.91 -18.25 1.34
N LEU A 46 1.44 -18.92 2.41
CA LEU A 46 1.64 -18.46 3.78
C LEU A 46 3.14 -18.31 4.09
N ASP A 47 3.92 -19.34 3.77
CA ASP A 47 5.37 -19.40 4.06
C ASP A 47 6.24 -19.23 2.80
N PHE A 48 5.67 -18.75 1.68
CA PHE A 48 6.43 -18.55 0.45
C PHE A 48 7.28 -17.26 0.52
N ASP A 49 8.58 -17.32 0.22
CA ASP A 49 9.48 -16.20 0.49
C ASP A 49 9.41 -15.03 -0.52
N PHE A 50 8.76 -15.19 -1.67
CA PHE A 50 8.70 -14.19 -2.75
C PHE A 50 10.07 -13.56 -3.06
N PRO A 51 11.04 -14.35 -3.55
CA PRO A 51 12.39 -13.86 -3.80
C PRO A 51 12.38 -12.77 -4.88
N PRO A 52 13.13 -11.67 -4.71
CA PRO A 52 13.15 -10.54 -5.66
C PRO A 52 13.52 -10.94 -7.09
N GLU A 53 14.33 -11.99 -7.23
CA GLU A 53 14.85 -12.52 -8.50
C GLU A 53 13.75 -13.08 -9.42
N GLN A 54 12.57 -13.41 -8.89
CA GLN A 54 11.43 -13.87 -9.69
C GLN A 54 10.65 -12.72 -10.36
N GLY A 55 11.09 -11.47 -10.18
CA GLY A 55 10.49 -10.29 -10.82
C GLY A 55 9.09 -9.92 -10.31
N GLN A 56 8.46 -10.78 -9.51
CA GLN A 56 7.23 -10.48 -8.78
C GLN A 56 7.62 -9.91 -7.42
N GLY A 57 7.30 -8.63 -7.20
CA GLY A 57 7.39 -8.02 -5.86
C GLY A 57 6.51 -8.79 -4.87
N ASN A 58 6.86 -8.75 -3.58
CA ASN A 58 6.09 -9.46 -2.55
C ASN A 58 4.67 -8.86 -2.43
N PRO A 59 3.60 -9.61 -2.77
CA PRO A 59 2.23 -9.11 -2.76
C PRO A 59 1.76 -8.61 -1.41
N PHE A 60 2.20 -9.27 -0.33
CA PHE A 60 1.84 -8.89 1.02
C PHE A 60 2.52 -7.60 1.43
N LEU A 61 3.78 -7.39 1.05
CA LEU A 61 4.47 -6.12 1.28
C LEU A 61 3.77 -5.00 0.51
N HIS A 62 3.45 -5.24 -0.76
CA HIS A 62 2.75 -4.28 -1.62
C HIS A 62 1.40 -3.85 -1.01
N MET A 63 0.53 -4.81 -0.67
CA MET A 63 -0.77 -4.50 -0.07
C MET A 63 -0.62 -3.85 1.32
N SER A 64 0.38 -4.24 2.12
CA SER A 64 0.64 -3.60 3.41
C SER A 64 1.07 -2.13 3.29
N LEU A 65 1.82 -1.78 2.23
CA LEU A 65 2.15 -0.39 1.93
C LEU A 65 0.89 0.42 1.57
N HIS A 66 -0.02 -0.15 0.78
CA HIS A 66 -1.31 0.50 0.52
C HIS A 66 -2.14 0.71 1.79
N VAL A 67 -2.19 -0.27 2.71
CA VAL A 67 -2.86 -0.08 4.01
C VAL A 67 -2.21 1.04 4.80
N THR A 68 -0.88 1.10 4.83
CA THR A 68 -0.13 2.17 5.49
C THR A 68 -0.49 3.54 4.90
N ILE A 69 -0.57 3.65 3.58
CA ILE A 69 -0.94 4.90 2.90
C ILE A 69 -2.38 5.31 3.25
N GLU A 70 -3.33 4.38 3.26
CA GLU A 70 -4.71 4.69 3.66
C GLU A 70 -4.78 5.18 5.13
N GLU A 71 -3.97 4.61 6.03
CA GLU A 71 -3.83 5.12 7.40
C GLU A 71 -3.19 6.52 7.45
N GLN A 72 -2.13 6.75 6.67
CA GLN A 72 -1.48 8.06 6.53
C GLN A 72 -2.47 9.13 6.05
N LEU A 73 -3.30 8.81 5.05
CA LEU A 73 -4.34 9.68 4.53
C LEU A 73 -5.43 9.94 5.59
N SER A 74 -5.87 8.91 6.32
CA SER A 74 -6.86 9.06 7.38
C SER A 74 -6.38 9.90 8.54
N MET A 75 -5.07 9.87 8.83
CA MET A 75 -4.45 10.60 9.93
C MET A 75 -3.89 11.96 9.53
N ASP A 76 -3.89 12.28 8.23
CA ASP A 76 -3.10 13.37 7.63
C ASP A 76 -1.67 13.39 8.17
N ASN A 77 -0.99 12.24 8.11
CA ASN A 77 0.35 12.06 8.61
C ASN A 77 1.23 11.34 7.57
N PRO A 78 2.24 12.00 6.98
CA PRO A 78 2.74 13.34 7.30
C PRO A 78 1.74 14.46 6.99
N ALA A 79 1.80 15.55 7.77
CA ALA A 79 0.86 16.67 7.66
C ALA A 79 0.77 17.22 6.23
N GLY A 80 -0.45 17.35 5.71
CA GLY A 80 -0.72 17.82 4.36
C GLY A 80 -0.76 16.73 3.28
N ILE A 81 -0.47 15.46 3.61
CA ILE A 81 -0.55 14.35 2.65
C ILE A 81 -1.94 14.21 2.04
N HIS A 82 -3.00 14.50 2.81
CA HIS A 82 -4.37 14.44 2.29
C HIS A 82 -4.58 15.47 1.17
N GLN A 83 -4.07 16.69 1.33
CA GLN A 83 -4.19 17.72 0.29
C GLN A 83 -3.38 17.36 -0.97
N HIS A 84 -2.20 16.78 -0.79
CA HIS A 84 -1.39 16.30 -1.91
C HIS A 84 -2.12 15.18 -2.67
N PHE A 85 -2.70 14.22 -1.96
CA PHE A 85 -3.48 13.14 -2.56
C PHE A 85 -4.71 13.67 -3.32
N GLN A 86 -5.47 14.61 -2.73
CA GLN A 86 -6.60 15.24 -3.43
C GLN A 86 -6.17 15.95 -4.72
N THR A 87 -4.95 16.49 -4.75
CA THR A 87 -4.40 17.12 -5.96
C THR A 87 -4.11 16.08 -7.03
N LEU A 88 -3.48 14.94 -6.67
CA LEU A 88 -3.26 13.83 -7.60
C LEU A 88 -4.58 13.29 -8.18
N GLN A 89 -5.64 13.22 -7.36
CA GLN A 89 -6.95 12.75 -7.81
C GLN A 89 -7.65 13.69 -8.81
N GLN A 90 -7.09 14.87 -9.11
CA GLN A 90 -7.61 15.74 -10.18
C GLN A 90 -7.23 15.22 -11.58
N SER A 91 -6.11 14.48 -11.70
CA SER A 91 -5.58 13.95 -12.97
C SER A 91 -5.50 12.42 -13.00
N HIS A 92 -5.64 11.75 -11.86
CA HIS A 92 -5.54 10.29 -11.73
C HIS A 92 -6.78 9.73 -11.05
N ASP A 93 -7.12 8.47 -11.36
CA ASP A 93 -8.10 7.76 -10.53
C ASP A 93 -7.51 7.43 -9.15
N LYS A 94 -8.36 6.98 -8.22
CA LYS A 94 -7.94 6.71 -6.84
C LYS A 94 -6.79 5.70 -6.78
N HIS A 95 -6.86 4.63 -7.56
CA HIS A 95 -5.88 3.55 -7.49
C HIS A 95 -4.52 4.00 -8.05
N ASP A 96 -4.55 4.69 -9.19
CA ASP A 96 -3.35 5.30 -9.78
C ASP A 96 -2.71 6.31 -8.82
N ALA A 97 -3.49 7.17 -8.17
CA ALA A 97 -2.99 8.12 -7.19
C ALA A 97 -2.37 7.44 -5.94
N LEU A 98 -2.96 6.32 -5.48
CA LEU A 98 -2.39 5.51 -4.40
C LEU A 98 -1.06 4.86 -4.81
N HIS A 99 -0.93 4.44 -6.06
CA HIS A 99 0.34 3.92 -6.59
C HIS A 99 1.42 5.00 -6.65
N LEU A 100 1.09 6.22 -7.08
CA LEU A 100 2.04 7.35 -7.06
C LEU A 100 2.53 7.65 -5.64
N LEU A 101 1.64 7.61 -4.64
CA LEU A 101 2.02 7.71 -3.23
C LEU A 101 2.97 6.56 -2.83
N LEU A 102 2.65 5.32 -3.21
CA LEU A 102 3.48 4.15 -2.89
C LEU A 102 4.88 4.26 -3.48
N GLU A 103 5.01 4.70 -4.73
CA GLU A 103 6.31 4.92 -5.38
C GLU A 103 7.14 5.96 -4.61
N CYS A 104 6.54 7.11 -4.28
CA CYS A 104 7.21 8.15 -3.51
C CYS A 104 7.59 7.70 -2.09
N LEU A 105 6.74 6.91 -1.43
CA LEU A 105 7.03 6.34 -0.12
C LEU A 105 8.21 5.36 -0.18
N ALA A 106 8.21 4.48 -1.18
CA ALA A 106 9.31 3.53 -1.38
C ALA A 106 10.64 4.24 -1.66
N GLU A 107 10.62 5.30 -2.47
CA GLU A 107 11.81 6.13 -2.72
C GLU A 107 12.32 6.82 -1.45
N ALA A 108 11.42 7.41 -0.66
CA ALA A 108 11.78 8.08 0.60
C ALA A 108 12.37 7.10 1.63
N ILE A 109 11.78 5.91 1.77
CA ILE A 109 12.33 4.84 2.63
C ILE A 109 13.73 4.43 2.15
N TRP A 110 13.92 4.26 0.84
CA TRP A 110 15.22 3.91 0.29
C TRP A 110 16.27 5.00 0.55
N LYS A 111 15.92 6.28 0.38
CA LYS A 111 16.81 7.41 0.72
C LYS A 111 17.18 7.41 2.20
N ALA A 112 16.21 7.21 3.09
CA ALA A 112 16.42 7.13 4.54
C ALA A 112 17.33 5.98 4.96
N GLN A 113 17.30 4.86 4.24
CA GLN A 113 18.22 3.73 4.49
C GLN A 113 19.63 3.98 3.95
N LYS A 114 19.76 4.78 2.89
CA LYS A 114 21.02 4.99 2.18
C LYS A 114 21.84 6.17 2.73
N TYR A 115 21.16 7.22 3.18
CA TYR A 115 21.79 8.48 3.56
C TYR A 115 21.34 8.91 4.95
N ASP A 116 22.28 9.12 5.88
CA ASP A 116 21.99 9.57 7.25
C ASP A 116 21.33 10.96 7.32
N SER A 117 21.43 11.76 6.26
CA SER A 117 20.85 13.10 6.16
C SER A 117 19.45 13.13 5.54
N ALA A 118 18.92 11.98 5.10
CA ALA A 118 17.61 11.92 4.46
C ALA A 118 16.50 12.16 5.50
N ASP A 119 15.47 12.87 5.06
CA ASP A 119 14.29 13.18 5.86
C ASP A 119 13.10 12.55 5.16
N LEU A 120 12.66 11.40 5.67
CA LEU A 120 11.65 10.55 5.02
C LEU A 120 10.37 11.34 4.72
N GLU A 121 9.85 12.09 5.68
CA GLU A 121 8.59 12.83 5.49
C GLU A 121 8.76 13.93 4.44
N LYS A 122 9.86 14.70 4.53
CA LYS A 122 10.13 15.78 3.59
C LYS A 122 10.37 15.26 2.17
N ASP A 123 11.16 14.20 2.02
CA ASP A 123 11.47 13.59 0.72
C ASP A 123 10.21 12.95 0.11
N TYR A 124 9.36 12.36 0.94
CA TYR A 124 8.08 11.78 0.53
C TYR A 124 7.13 12.86 -0.02
N LEU A 125 6.87 13.93 0.74
CA LEU A 125 5.99 15.03 0.32
C LEU A 125 6.52 15.80 -0.91
N ALA A 126 7.83 15.97 -1.00
CA ALA A 126 8.47 16.57 -2.16
C ALA A 126 8.23 15.75 -3.43
N CYS A 127 8.44 14.43 -3.38
CA CYS A 127 8.17 13.54 -4.51
C CYS A 127 6.70 13.62 -4.96
N ILE A 128 5.74 13.59 -4.03
CA ILE A 128 4.30 13.68 -4.38
C ILE A 128 3.98 15.00 -5.09
N THR A 129 4.57 16.10 -4.63
CA THR A 129 4.41 17.42 -5.24
C THR A 129 4.91 17.44 -6.67
N GLU A 130 6.05 16.79 -6.95
CA GLU A 130 6.59 16.68 -8.30
C GLU A 130 5.69 15.82 -9.21
N GLN A 131 5.12 14.72 -8.69
CA GLN A 131 4.18 13.89 -9.46
C GLN A 131 2.90 14.66 -9.85
N ALA A 132 2.38 15.50 -8.95
CA ALA A 132 1.18 16.30 -9.19
C ALA A 132 1.37 17.42 -10.24
N GLN A 133 2.61 17.71 -10.65
CA GLN A 133 2.93 18.75 -11.63
C GLN A 133 3.18 18.21 -13.05
N LYS A 134 3.20 16.89 -13.22
CA LYS A 134 3.38 16.22 -14.51
C LYS A 134 2.06 16.12 -15.27
#